data_AF-A0A0D0DHI8-F1
#
_entry.id   AF-A0A0D0DHI8-F1
#
_cell.length_a   1.000
_cell.length_b   1.000
_cell.length_c   1.000
_cell.angle_alpha   90.00
_cell.angle_beta   90.00
_cell.angle_gamma   90.00
#
_symmetry.space_group_name_H-M   'P 1'
#
loop_
_entity.id
_entity.type
_entity.pdbx_description
1 polymer ?
#
loop_
_entity_poly.entity_id
_entity_poly.type
_entity_poly.pdbx_seq_one_letter_code
_entity_poly.pdbx_strand_id
1 'polypeptide(L)'
;WLTSAEGLQECDAQDMAREAKAKKETEAAAWNISKQANRITWQAAQGSNVHFSGTLSTKSKEDLIDIANQLKIETVGTKLELLKAIRTHFDAHIELKCST
;
A
#
# COMPACT_ATOMS: atom_id res chain seq x y z
N TRP A 1 -46.30 -22.12 10.58
CA TRP A 1 -45.86 -20.82 10.05
C TRP A 1 -45.39 -20.02 11.25
N LEU A 2 -44.08 -19.74 11.36
CA LEU A 2 -43.48 -19.05 12.50
C LEU A 2 -43.31 -17.58 12.14
N THR A 3 -44.33 -16.76 12.40
CA THR A 3 -44.21 -15.31 12.50
C THR A 3 -43.90 -14.97 13.95
N SER A 4 -42.65 -15.16 14.37
CA SER A 4 -42.20 -14.64 15.67
C SER A 4 -41.52 -13.31 15.42
N ALA A 5 -41.90 -12.28 16.18
CA ALA A 5 -41.33 -10.93 16.12
C ALA A 5 -39.78 -10.93 16.20
N GLU A 6 -39.21 -11.98 16.76
CA GLU A 6 -37.76 -12.27 16.83
C GLU A 6 -37.10 -12.37 15.45
N GLY A 7 -37.77 -12.96 14.46
CA GLY A 7 -37.22 -13.10 13.10
C GLY A 7 -37.18 -11.76 12.34
N LEU A 8 -38.10 -10.83 12.64
CA LEU A 8 -38.09 -9.49 12.07
C LEU A 8 -36.93 -8.65 12.66
N GLN A 9 -36.73 -8.76 13.98
CA GLN A 9 -35.67 -8.04 14.69
C GLN A 9 -34.26 -8.49 14.26
N GLU A 10 -34.06 -9.77 13.96
CA GLU A 10 -32.80 -10.31 13.44
C GLU A 10 -32.48 -9.79 12.02
N CYS A 11 -33.50 -9.65 11.16
CA CYS A 11 -33.35 -9.07 9.83
C CYS A 11 -32.93 -7.59 9.90
N ASP A 12 -33.61 -6.79 10.73
CA ASP A 12 -33.29 -5.36 10.90
C ASP A 12 -31.87 -5.16 11.45
N ALA A 13 -31.43 -6.02 12.38
CA ALA A 13 -30.07 -5.99 12.92
C ALA A 13 -29.00 -6.35 11.88
N GLN A 14 -29.26 -7.33 11.01
CA GLN A 14 -28.35 -7.70 9.93
C GLN A 14 -28.22 -6.61 8.86
N ASP A 15 -29.33 -5.96 8.52
CA ASP A 15 -29.34 -4.88 7.53
C ASP A 15 -28.60 -3.65 8.07
N MET A 16 -28.82 -3.26 9.32
CA MET A 16 -28.02 -2.21 9.97
C MET A 16 -26.53 -2.54 10.05
N ALA A 17 -26.17 -3.79 10.36
CA ALA A 17 -24.77 -4.22 10.40
C ALA A 17 -24.11 -4.17 9.01
N ARG A 18 -24.84 -4.55 7.98
CA ARG A 18 -24.37 -4.52 6.58
C ARG A 18 -24.19 -3.08 6.11
N GLU A 19 -25.13 -2.20 6.40
CA GLU A 19 -25.02 -0.78 6.08
C GLU A 19 -23.85 -0.11 6.81
N ALA A 20 -23.65 -0.42 8.09
CA ALA A 20 -22.53 0.11 8.87
C ALA A 20 -21.17 -0.38 8.33
N LYS A 21 -21.07 -1.65 7.91
CA LYS A 21 -19.87 -2.19 7.27
C LYS A 21 -19.61 -1.54 5.92
N ALA A 22 -20.64 -1.40 5.09
CA ALA A 22 -20.53 -0.74 3.79
C ALA A 22 -20.06 0.72 3.93
N LYS A 23 -20.63 1.48 4.88
CA LYS A 23 -20.18 2.86 5.17
C LYS A 23 -18.71 2.91 5.55
N LYS A 24 -18.26 2.06 6.49
CA LYS A 24 -16.85 1.96 6.89
C LYS A 24 -15.93 1.57 5.72
N GLU A 25 -16.35 0.65 4.86
CA GLU A 25 -15.57 0.24 3.69
C GLU A 25 -15.45 1.39 2.68
N THR A 26 -16.53 2.14 2.44
CA THR A 26 -16.49 3.31 1.54
C THR A 26 -15.63 4.44 2.08
N GLU A 27 -15.67 4.70 3.39
CA GLU A 27 -14.82 5.70 4.04
C GLU A 27 -13.34 5.29 3.99
N ALA A 28 -13.03 4.02 4.27
CA ALA A 28 -11.67 3.49 4.16
C ALA A 28 -11.15 3.55 2.72
N ALA A 29 -12.00 3.22 1.73
CA ALA A 29 -11.65 3.34 0.32
C ALA A 29 -11.37 4.79 -0.08
N ALA A 30 -12.23 5.74 0.33
CA ALA A 30 -12.05 7.16 0.07
C ALA A 30 -10.76 7.70 0.72
N TRP A 31 -10.48 7.32 1.96
CA TRP A 31 -9.24 7.68 2.66
C TRP A 31 -7.99 7.17 1.94
N ASN A 32 -8.01 5.91 1.48
CA ASN A 32 -6.91 5.32 0.74
C ASN A 32 -6.68 6.01 -0.62
N ILE A 33 -7.76 6.34 -1.35
CA ILE A 33 -7.68 7.08 -2.62
C ILE A 33 -7.08 8.47 -2.38
N SER A 34 -7.53 9.19 -1.34
CA SER A 34 -6.99 10.52 -1.01
C SER A 34 -5.51 10.44 -0.63
N LYS A 35 -5.11 9.42 0.14
CA LYS A 35 -3.71 9.20 0.53
C LYS A 35 -2.84 8.90 -0.68
N GLN A 36 -3.33 8.08 -1.62
CA GLN A 36 -2.61 7.76 -2.85
C GLN A 36 -2.46 8.99 -3.75
N ALA A 37 -3.52 9.78 -3.92
CA ALA A 37 -3.47 11.04 -4.67
C ALA A 37 -2.45 12.01 -4.08
N ASN A 38 -2.44 12.19 -2.76
CA ASN A 38 -1.47 13.06 -2.09
C ASN A 38 -0.02 12.60 -2.33
N ARG A 39 0.21 11.28 -2.30
CA ARG A 39 1.51 10.68 -2.53
C ARG A 39 2.01 10.90 -3.96
N ILE A 40 1.15 10.73 -4.97
CA ILE A 40 1.48 10.99 -6.38
C ILE A 40 1.84 12.47 -6.57
N THR A 41 1.05 13.38 -5.99
CA THR A 41 1.32 14.83 -6.07
C THR A 41 2.66 15.19 -5.40
N TRP A 42 2.94 14.60 -4.24
CA TRP A 42 4.21 14.81 -3.52
C TRP A 42 5.41 14.29 -4.34
N GLN A 43 5.30 13.11 -4.94
CA GLN A 43 6.33 12.55 -5.80
C GLN A 43 6.57 13.41 -7.05
N ALA A 44 5.50 13.87 -7.71
CA ALA A 44 5.59 14.75 -8.87
C ALA A 44 6.28 16.07 -8.53
N ALA A 45 6.06 16.61 -7.33
CA ALA A 45 6.70 17.84 -6.86
C ALA A 45 8.20 17.66 -6.51
N GLN A 46 8.60 16.47 -6.02
CA GLN A 46 9.99 16.16 -5.66
C GLN A 46 10.87 15.81 -6.86
N GLY A 47 10.28 15.37 -7.98
CA GLY A 47 11.03 14.92 -9.16
C GLY A 47 11.88 13.68 -8.87
N SER A 48 13.00 13.52 -9.58
CA SER A 48 13.89 12.35 -9.43
C SER A 48 14.83 12.44 -8.20
N ASN A 49 14.67 13.43 -7.33
CA ASN A 49 15.60 13.73 -6.24
C ASN A 49 15.06 13.31 -4.86
N VAL A 50 14.35 12.18 -4.79
CA VAL A 50 13.88 11.63 -3.52
C VAL A 50 15.01 10.80 -2.92
N HIS A 51 15.70 11.37 -1.93
CA HIS A 51 16.68 10.64 -1.15
C HIS A 51 15.98 9.70 -0.16
N PHE A 52 16.05 8.40 -0.41
CA PHE A 52 15.60 7.41 0.56
C PHE A 52 16.65 7.23 1.66
N SER A 53 16.31 7.61 2.88
CA SER A 53 17.12 7.33 4.06
C SER A 53 16.63 6.06 4.79
N GLY A 54 17.52 5.47 5.59
CA GLY A 54 17.21 4.35 6.49
C GLY A 54 17.24 2.96 5.84
N THR A 55 17.03 1.94 6.67
CA THR A 55 17.11 0.53 6.29
C THR A 55 15.89 0.10 5.47
N LEU A 56 16.09 -0.59 4.35
CA LEU A 56 14.98 -1.08 3.52
C LEU A 56 13.99 -1.96 4.29
N SER A 57 14.43 -2.74 5.29
CA SER A 57 13.57 -3.63 6.07
C SER A 57 12.51 -2.89 6.89
N THR A 58 12.77 -1.65 7.31
CA THR A 58 11.84 -0.85 8.10
C THR A 58 10.84 -0.09 7.24
N LYS A 59 11.07 -0.01 5.92
CA LYS A 59 10.17 0.69 4.98
C LYS A 59 8.85 -0.06 4.80
N SER A 60 7.78 0.69 4.49
CA SER A 60 6.49 0.11 4.14
C SER A 60 6.54 -0.59 2.77
N LYS A 61 5.53 -1.39 2.43
CA LYS A 61 5.47 -2.01 1.09
C LYS A 61 5.39 -0.93 0.01
N GLU A 62 4.62 0.10 0.29
CA GLU A 62 4.38 1.24 -0.57
C GLU A 62 5.69 2.00 -0.83
N ASP A 63 6.54 2.19 0.19
CA ASP A 63 7.85 2.86 0.03
C ASP A 63 8.81 2.00 -0.79
N LEU A 64 8.73 0.68 -0.66
CA LEU A 64 9.53 -0.22 -1.50
C LEU A 64 9.07 -0.20 -2.95
N ILE A 65 7.76 -0.07 -3.22
CA ILE A 65 7.23 0.15 -4.57
C ILE A 65 7.78 1.46 -5.15
N ASP A 66 7.82 2.53 -4.37
CA ASP A 66 8.37 3.82 -4.81
C ASP A 66 9.86 3.72 -5.16
N ILE A 67 10.64 3.05 -4.30
CA ILE A 67 12.05 2.81 -4.54
C ILE A 67 12.23 1.98 -5.82
N ALA A 68 11.47 0.90 -5.97
CA ALA A 68 11.52 0.04 -7.15
C ALA A 68 11.14 0.81 -8.44
N ASN A 69 10.12 1.67 -8.39
CA ASN A 69 9.75 2.56 -9.51
C ASN A 69 10.90 3.51 -9.88
N GLN A 70 11.58 4.11 -8.90
CA GLN A 70 12.72 5.01 -9.16
C GLN A 70 13.93 4.28 -9.72
N LEU A 71 14.18 3.05 -9.25
CA LEU A 71 15.21 2.16 -9.79
C LEU A 71 14.79 1.55 -11.14
N LYS A 72 13.57 1.80 -11.60
CA LYS A 72 12.98 1.22 -12.83
C LYS A 72 13.03 -0.31 -12.85
N ILE A 73 12.80 -0.93 -11.70
CA ILE A 73 12.69 -2.39 -11.53
C ILE A 73 11.24 -2.80 -11.26
N GLU A 74 10.98 -4.10 -11.35
CA GLU A 74 9.64 -4.65 -11.16
C GLU A 74 9.07 -4.35 -9.75
N THR A 75 7.83 -3.85 -9.72
CA THR A 75 7.13 -3.46 -8.47
C THR A 75 6.06 -4.46 -8.04
N VAL A 76 6.00 -5.62 -8.68
CA VAL A 76 4.97 -6.64 -8.44
C VAL A 76 5.42 -7.56 -7.30
N GLY A 77 4.46 -8.01 -6.51
CA GLY A 77 4.66 -9.04 -5.49
C GLY A 77 4.49 -8.56 -4.05
N THR A 78 4.98 -9.38 -3.14
CA THR A 78 5.01 -9.21 -1.69
C THR A 78 6.10 -8.24 -1.27
N LYS A 79 6.03 -7.76 -0.02
CA LYS A 79 7.08 -6.91 0.57
C LYS A 79 8.47 -7.55 0.48
N LEU A 80 8.54 -8.87 0.67
CA LEU A 80 9.80 -9.62 0.66
C LEU A 80 10.39 -9.73 -0.74
N GLU A 81 9.55 -9.93 -1.76
CA GLU A 81 9.97 -9.95 -3.17
C GLU A 81 10.52 -8.59 -3.61
N LEU A 82 9.85 -7.49 -3.24
CA LEU A 82 10.35 -6.13 -3.48
C LEU A 82 11.70 -5.89 -2.81
N LEU A 83 11.85 -6.30 -1.54
CA LEU A 83 13.13 -6.19 -0.84
C LEU A 83 14.26 -6.96 -1.54
N LYS A 84 13.96 -8.16 -2.02
CA LYS A 84 14.91 -8.99 -2.74
C LYS A 84 15.31 -8.32 -4.06
N ALA A 85 14.33 -7.85 -4.85
CA ALA A 85 14.57 -7.19 -6.13
C ALA A 85 15.44 -5.92 -5.97
N ILE A 86 15.12 -5.06 -5.00
CA ILE A 86 15.89 -3.84 -4.71
C ILE A 86 17.33 -4.17 -4.30
N ARG A 87 17.51 -5.17 -3.41
CA ARG A 87 18.86 -5.60 -3.00
C ARG A 87 19.64 -6.17 -4.16
N THR A 88 19.05 -7.07 -4.95
CA THR A 88 19.68 -7.63 -6.13
C THR A 88 20.08 -6.55 -7.14
N HIS A 89 19.26 -5.52 -7.34
CA HIS A 89 19.63 -4.38 -8.17
C HIS A 89 20.86 -3.65 -7.61
N PHE A 90 20.88 -3.32 -6.32
CA PHE A 90 22.05 -2.70 -5.70
C PHE A 90 23.31 -3.59 -5.73
N ASP A 91 23.15 -4.90 -5.57
CA ASP A 91 24.24 -5.86 -5.63
C ASP A 91 24.78 -6.05 -7.06
N ALA A 92 23.90 -6.02 -8.08
CA ALA A 92 24.30 -6.08 -9.49
C ALA A 92 25.09 -4.84 -9.94
N HIS A 93 24.90 -3.71 -9.27
CA HIS A 93 25.65 -2.47 -9.51
C HIS A 93 26.80 -2.26 -8.51
N ILE A 94 27.35 -3.34 -7.94
CA ILE A 94 28.56 -3.32 -7.09
C ILE A 94 29.81 -2.83 -7.86
N GLU A 95 29.79 -2.75 -9.19
CA GLU A 95 30.91 -2.22 -9.98
C GLU A 95 31.27 -0.75 -9.66
N LEU A 96 30.40 0.01 -8.99
CA LEU A 96 30.72 1.34 -8.43
C LEU A 96 31.43 1.31 -7.07
N LYS A 97 31.65 0.12 -6.50
CA LYS A 97 32.21 -0.08 -5.15
C LYS A 97 33.72 -0.34 -5.15
N CYS A 98 34.33 -0.52 -6.32
CA CYS A 98 35.76 -0.72 -6.50
C CYS A 98 36.35 0.41 -7.37
N SER A 99 36.59 1.57 -6.76
CA SER A 99 37.52 2.57 -7.29
C SER A 99 38.27 3.19 -6.12
N THR A 100 39.08 2.36 -5.44
CA THR A 100 40.24 2.78 -4.66
C THR A 100 41.30 1.70 -4.76
#